data_AF-A0A6I4NT92-F1
#
_entry.id   AF-A0A6I4NT92-F1
#
_cell.length_a   1.000
_cell.length_b   1.000
_cell.length_c   1.000
_cell.angle_alpha   90.00
_cell.angle_beta   90.00
_cell.angle_gamma   90.00
#
_symmetry.space_group_name_H-M   'P 1'
#
loop_
_entity.id
_entity.type
_entity.pdbx_description
1 polymer ?
#
loop_
_entity_poly.entity_id
_entity_poly.type
_entity_poly.pdbx_seq_one_letter_code
_entity_poly.pdbx_strand_id
1 'polypeptide(L)'
;MVEAIRREGEENTAASPTEPGLYRLPCGSCYVELWIGSDGEEHWSVPGNPIGFTRESISLCIHGPRPWTRLHTLAEASQIFAARIEGGATIDELVREYEEAEAADA
;
A
#
# COMPACT_ATOMS: atom_id res chain seq x y z
N MET A 1 -13.48 26.53 5.73
CA MET A 1 -12.75 25.79 4.67
C MET A 1 -11.39 25.33 5.19
N VAL A 2 -10.47 26.23 5.55
CA VAL A 2 -9.14 25.87 6.07
C VAL A 2 -9.19 24.93 7.29
N GLU A 3 -10.02 25.23 8.30
CA GLU A 3 -10.17 24.34 9.47
C GLU A 3 -10.79 22.97 9.13
N ALA A 4 -11.63 22.91 8.09
CA ALA A 4 -12.20 21.63 7.66
C ALA A 4 -11.13 20.75 7.02
N ILE A 5 -10.27 21.33 6.18
CA ILE A 5 -9.12 20.65 5.56
C ILE A 5 -8.13 20.19 6.62
N ARG A 6 -7.84 21.02 7.62
CA ARG A 6 -6.96 20.63 8.74
C ARG A 6 -7.52 19.42 9.49
N ARG A 7 -8.79 19.48 9.89
CA ARG A 7 -9.45 18.38 10.60
C ARG A 7 -9.46 17.09 9.78
N GLU A 8 -9.78 17.18 8.49
CA GLU A 8 -9.76 16.04 7.59
C GLU A 8 -8.35 15.44 7.47
N GLY A 9 -7.32 16.27 7.37
CA GLY A 9 -5.93 15.82 7.39
C GLY A 9 -5.52 15.14 8.70
N GLU A 10 -5.98 15.64 9.85
CA GLU A 10 -5.73 15.02 11.16
C GLU A 10 -6.43 13.66 11.29
N GLU A 11 -7.71 13.57 10.92
CA GLU A 11 -8.50 12.34 10.92
C GLU A 11 -7.89 11.29 9.99
N ASN A 12 -7.51 11.70 8.78
CA ASN A 12 -6.87 10.84 7.79
C ASN A 12 -5.49 10.36 8.24
N THR A 13 -4.70 11.24 8.87
CA THR A 13 -3.38 10.90 9.42
C THR A 13 -3.51 9.87 10.54
N ALA A 14 -4.49 10.05 11.44
CA ALA A 14 -4.77 9.11 12.52
C ALA A 14 -5.27 7.74 12.01
N ALA A 15 -6.00 7.72 10.90
CA ALA A 15 -6.47 6.49 10.26
C ALA A 15 -5.42 5.80 9.38
N SER A 16 -4.30 6.47 9.07
CA SER A 16 -3.27 5.95 8.17
C SER A 16 -2.49 4.79 8.84
N PRO A 17 -2.11 3.74 8.09
CA PRO A 17 -1.39 2.60 8.63
C PRO A 17 -0.11 2.97 9.39
N THR A 18 0.24 2.19 10.40
CA THR A 18 1.47 2.36 11.21
C THR A 18 2.45 1.20 11.09
N GLU A 19 2.03 0.10 10.47
CA GLU A 19 2.88 -1.05 10.23
C GLU A 19 3.43 -1.04 8.80
N PRO A 20 4.69 -1.41 8.57
CA PRO A 20 5.21 -1.56 7.22
C PRO A 20 4.42 -2.55 6.37
N GLY A 21 4.20 -2.20 5.10
CA GLY A 21 3.51 -3.05 4.14
C GLY A 21 3.00 -2.31 2.92
N LEU A 22 2.47 -3.09 1.98
CA LEU A 22 1.72 -2.57 0.86
C LEU A 22 0.25 -2.45 1.25
N TYR A 23 -0.36 -1.31 0.97
CA TYR A 23 -1.73 -1.01 1.33
C TYR A 23 -2.53 -0.60 0.10
N ARG A 24 -3.75 -1.13 -0.01
CA ARG A 24 -4.77 -0.60 -0.92
C ARG A 24 -5.46 0.58 -0.25
N LEU A 25 -5.53 1.71 -0.95
CA LEU A 25 -6.21 2.91 -0.47
C LEU A 25 -7.72 2.71 -0.39
N PRO A 26 -8.41 3.55 0.39
CA PRO A 26 -9.87 3.64 0.48
C PRO A 26 -10.67 3.73 -0.83
N CYS A 27 -10.01 4.03 -1.96
CA CYS A 27 -10.63 4.09 -3.29
C CYS A 27 -10.72 2.74 -3.98
N GLY A 28 -9.95 1.75 -3.53
CA GLY A 28 -9.91 0.41 -4.10
C GLY A 28 -9.00 0.23 -5.32
N SER A 29 -8.46 1.30 -5.91
CA SER A 29 -7.62 1.22 -7.12
C SER A 29 -6.20 1.79 -6.97
N CYS A 30 -5.93 2.50 -5.88
CA CYS A 30 -4.61 3.05 -5.60
C CYS A 30 -3.92 2.23 -4.51
N TYR A 31 -2.60 2.12 -4.66
CA TYR A 31 -1.74 1.39 -3.73
C TYR A 31 -0.70 2.33 -3.14
N VAL A 32 -0.31 2.07 -1.90
CA VAL A 32 0.75 2.79 -1.20
C VAL A 32 1.60 1.80 -0.44
N GLU A 33 2.91 1.97 -0.53
CA GLU A 33 3.86 1.23 0.30
C GLU A 33 4.31 2.10 1.48
N LEU A 34 4.28 1.52 2.68
CA LEU A 34 4.90 2.05 3.89
C LEU A 34 6.09 1.16 4.26
N TRP A 35 7.27 1.74 4.44
CA TRP A 35 8.43 1.04 4.99
C TRP A 35 9.20 1.92 5.98
N ILE A 36 10.03 1.29 6.81
CA ILE A 36 10.97 1.99 7.68
C ILE A 36 12.33 2.00 6.98
N GLY A 37 12.87 3.19 6.78
CA GLY A 37 14.18 3.38 6.16
C GLY A 37 15.31 2.93 7.08
N SER A 38 16.53 2.86 6.54
CA SER A 38 17.73 2.59 7.33
C SER A 38 18.05 3.68 8.35
N ASP A 39 17.47 4.87 8.17
CA ASP A 39 17.48 6.00 9.10
C ASP A 39 16.51 5.82 10.27
N GLY A 40 15.65 4.78 10.23
CA GLY A 40 14.62 4.54 11.23
C GLY A 40 13.35 5.37 11.01
N GLU A 41 13.28 6.15 9.94
CA GLU A 41 12.14 7.01 9.63
C GLU A 41 11.09 6.28 8.79
N GLU A 42 9.84 6.73 8.87
CA GLU A 42 8.77 6.25 8.02
C GLU A 42 8.89 6.84 6.62
N HIS A 43 8.81 5.99 5.61
CA HIS A 43 8.79 6.39 4.20
C HIS A 43 7.54 5.83 3.52
N TRP A 44 6.95 6.64 2.64
CA TRP A 44 5.73 6.31 1.92
C TRP A 44 5.94 6.50 0.41
N SER A 45 5.46 5.55 -0.40
CA SER A 45 5.50 5.64 -1.86
C SER A 45 4.20 5.20 -2.49
N VAL A 46 3.89 5.77 -3.66
CA VAL A 46 2.83 5.30 -4.54
C VAL A 46 3.50 4.61 -5.72
N PRO A 47 3.19 3.34 -6.03
CA PRO A 47 3.77 2.65 -7.19
C PRO A 47 3.59 3.46 -8.48
N GLY A 48 4.68 3.60 -9.24
CA GLY A 48 4.71 4.39 -10.47
C GLY A 48 4.86 5.91 -10.26
N ASN A 49 4.86 6.39 -9.02
CA ASN A 49 5.18 7.78 -8.69
C ASN A 49 6.62 7.88 -8.18
N PRO A 50 7.51 8.66 -8.83
CA PRO A 50 8.90 8.80 -8.39
C PRO A 50 9.06 9.64 -7.11
N ILE A 51 8.00 10.29 -6.64
CA ILE A 51 8.02 11.18 -5.47
C ILE A 51 7.75 10.36 -4.21
N GLY A 52 8.59 10.54 -3.19
CA GLY A 52 8.35 10.04 -1.84
C GLY A 52 7.42 10.94 -1.05
N PHE A 53 6.66 10.36 -0.13
CA PHE A 53 5.66 11.04 0.68
C PHE A 53 5.99 10.91 2.18
N THR A 54 5.55 11.90 2.96
CA THR A 54 5.41 11.79 4.42
C THR A 54 4.02 11.26 4.78
N ARG A 55 3.86 10.82 6.03
CA ARG A 55 2.56 10.42 6.59
C ARG A 55 1.50 11.52 6.42
N GLU A 56 1.84 12.78 6.67
CA GLU A 56 0.89 13.90 6.51
C GLU A 56 0.54 14.15 5.04
N SER A 57 1.51 14.03 4.13
CA SER A 57 1.23 14.26 2.72
C SER A 57 0.40 13.13 2.10
N ILE A 58 0.64 11.88 2.49
CA ILE A 58 -0.09 10.73 1.96
C ILE A 58 -1.51 10.65 2.54
N SER A 59 -1.73 11.13 3.77
CA SER A 59 -3.05 11.19 4.37
C SER A 59 -3.99 12.18 3.66
N LEU A 60 -3.44 13.21 3.02
CA LEU A 60 -4.19 14.12 2.13
C LEU A 60 -4.50 13.48 0.77
N CYS A 61 -3.76 12.44 0.39
CA CYS A 61 -4.04 11.65 -0.80
C CYS A 61 -5.03 10.51 -0.52
N ILE A 62 -5.58 10.39 0.69
CA ILE A 62 -6.67 9.44 0.94
C ILE A 62 -7.90 9.86 0.16
N HIS A 63 -8.41 8.96 -0.67
CA HIS A 63 -9.67 9.17 -1.38
C HIS A 63 -10.49 7.89 -1.35
N GLY A 64 -11.82 8.03 -1.24
CA GLY A 64 -12.76 6.91 -1.22
C GLY A 64 -13.26 6.52 0.18
N PRO A 65 -14.36 5.75 0.26
CA PRO A 65 -15.05 5.48 1.53
C PRO A 65 -14.63 4.18 2.23
N ARG A 66 -13.73 3.38 1.65
CA ARG A 66 -13.35 2.07 2.21
C ARG A 66 -12.25 2.24 3.28
N PRO A 67 -12.11 1.33 4.26
CA PRO A 67 -10.93 1.36 5.13
C PRO A 67 -9.66 1.01 4.34
N TRP A 68 -8.49 1.35 4.90
CA TRP A 68 -7.21 0.83 4.42
C TRP A 68 -7.19 -0.70 4.48
N THR A 69 -6.74 -1.34 3.41
CA THR A 69 -6.54 -2.80 3.39
C THR A 69 -5.06 -3.08 3.27
N ARG A 70 -4.47 -3.71 4.30
CA ARG A 70 -3.10 -4.23 4.24
C ARG A 70 -3.08 -5.44 3.31
N LEU A 71 -2.24 -5.38 2.29
CA LEU A 71 -1.92 -6.52 1.44
C LEU A 71 -0.69 -7.24 2.03
N HIS A 72 -0.18 -8.25 1.34
CA HIS A 72 1.10 -8.83 1.71
C HIS A 72 2.18 -7.74 1.76
N THR A 73 2.97 -7.72 2.83
CA THR A 73 4.21 -6.95 2.82
C THR A 73 5.08 -7.43 1.65
N LEU A 74 5.95 -6.59 1.09
CA LEU A 74 6.93 -7.07 0.10
C LEU A 74 7.78 -8.21 0.66
N ALA A 75 8.01 -8.25 1.98
CA ALA A 75 8.69 -9.36 2.65
C ALA A 75 7.89 -10.67 2.63
N GLU A 76 6.58 -10.64 2.88
CA GLU A 76 5.71 -11.82 2.80
C GLU A 76 5.49 -12.24 1.35
N ALA A 77 5.23 -11.28 0.46
CA ALA A 77 5.08 -11.53 -0.96
C ALA A 77 6.37 -12.14 -1.54
N SER A 78 7.55 -11.62 -1.17
CA SER A 78 8.83 -12.17 -1.61
C SER A 78 9.09 -13.56 -1.06
N GLN A 79 8.67 -13.89 0.18
CA GLN A 79 8.77 -15.26 0.70
C GLN A 79 7.87 -16.23 -0.07
N ILE A 80 6.63 -15.82 -0.36
CA ILE A 80 5.68 -16.61 -1.16
C ILE A 80 6.24 -16.81 -2.57
N PHE A 81 6.71 -15.75 -3.21
CA PHE A 81 7.28 -15.81 -4.55
C PHE A 81 8.57 -16.64 -4.60
N ALA A 82 9.46 -16.50 -3.61
CA ALA A 82 10.68 -17.30 -3.52
C ALA A 82 10.36 -18.79 -3.44
N ALA A 83 9.46 -19.19 -2.53
CA ALA A 83 9.04 -20.59 -2.40
C ALA A 83 8.40 -21.14 -3.69
N ARG A 84 7.62 -20.31 -4.40
CA ARG A 84 6.96 -20.69 -5.65
C ARG A 84 7.95 -20.80 -6.81
N ILE A 85 8.90 -19.89 -6.91
CA ILE A 85 9.98 -19.90 -7.91
C ILE A 85 10.89 -21.11 -7.69
N GLU A 86 11.24 -21.43 -6.43
CA GLU A 86 11.96 -22.66 -6.08
C GLU A 86 11.16 -23.92 -6.48
N GLY A 87 9.84 -23.86 -6.42
CA GLY A 87 8.92 -24.88 -6.93
C GLY A 87 8.73 -24.92 -8.45
N GLY A 88 9.42 -24.04 -9.20
CA GLY A 88 9.40 -24.00 -10.66
C GLY A 88 8.37 -23.06 -11.29
N ALA A 89 7.65 -22.26 -10.49
CA ALA A 89 6.73 -21.25 -11.03
C ALA A 89 7.49 -20.11 -11.71
N THR A 90 6.96 -19.63 -12.82
CA THR A 90 7.45 -18.42 -13.49
C THR A 90 6.79 -17.16 -12.92
N ILE A 91 7.44 -16.01 -13.09
CA ILE A 91 6.87 -14.72 -12.69
C ILE A 91 5.53 -14.48 -13.40
N ASP A 92 5.42 -14.81 -14.69
CA ASP A 92 4.19 -14.61 -15.47
C ASP A 92 3.02 -15.43 -14.93
N GLU A 93 3.26 -16.67 -14.47
CA GLU A 93 2.23 -17.49 -13.84
C GLU A 93 1.77 -16.89 -12.50
N LEU A 94 2.69 -16.37 -11.70
CA LEU A 94 2.37 -15.72 -10.42
C LEU A 94 1.58 -14.43 -10.61
N VAL A 95 1.94 -13.62 -11.62
CA VAL A 95 1.20 -12.40 -11.96
C VAL A 95 -0.20 -12.74 -12.42
N ARG A 96 -0.37 -13.73 -13.31
CA ARG A 96 -1.69 -14.15 -13.78
C ARG A 96 -2.60 -14.63 -12.64
N GLU A 97 -2.07 -15.44 -11.73
CA GLU A 97 -2.83 -15.90 -10.56
C GLU A 97 -3.26 -14.75 -9.65
N TYR A 98 -2.41 -13.73 -9.49
CA TYR A 98 -2.75 -12.54 -8.72
C TYR A 98 -3.86 -11.72 -9.41
N GLU A 99 -3.78 -11.54 -10.74
CA GLU A 99 -4.83 -10.89 -11.53
C GLU A 99 -6.17 -11.62 -11.42
N GLU A 100 -6.16 -12.95 -11.46
CA GLU A 100 -7.36 -13.79 -11.28
C GLU A 100 -7.95 -13.66 -9.87
N ALA A 101 -7.11 -13.60 -8.83
CA ALA A 101 -7.54 -13.39 -7.46
C ALA A 101 -8.14 -11.98 -7.25
N GLU A 102 -7.50 -10.93 -7.78
CA GLU A 102 -8.05 -9.57 -7.72
C GLU A 102 -9.40 -9.45 -8.44
N ALA A 103 -9.58 -10.14 -9.57
CA ALA A 103 -10.83 -10.15 -10.31
C ALA A 103 -11.98 -10.86 -9.57
N ALA A 104 -11.67 -11.80 -8.67
CA ALA A 104 -12.66 -12.49 -7.85
C ALA A 104 -13.12 -11.67 -6.63
N ASP A 105 -12.26 -10.75 -6.14
CA ASP A 105 -12.52 -9.88 -4.99
C ASP A 105 -13.15 -8.51 -5.37
N ALA A 106 -13.27 -8.23 -6.67
CA ALA A 106 -13.83 -6.99 -7.23
C ALA A 106 -15.36 -7.03 -7.38
#